data_AF-A0A958FM69-F1
#
_entry.id   AF-A0A958FM69-F1
#
_cell.length_a   1.000
_cell.length_b   1.000
_cell.length_c   1.000
_cell.angle_alpha   90.00
_cell.angle_beta   90.00
_cell.angle_gamma   90.00
#
_symmetry.space_group_name_H-M   'P 1'
#
loop_
_entity.id
_entity.type
_entity.pdbx_description
1 polymer ?
#
loop_
_entity_poly.entity_id
_entity_poly.type
_entity_poly.pdbx_seq_one_letter_code
_entity_poly.pdbx_strand_id
1 'polypeptide(L)'
;YGVVAPHARCAALKESICLIARVPGGIDYPVPGGERARLVFLLISSEADPEMHLILLAEIAKIASDPVMVERILEAPGGIEVIQALLEMEQ
;
A
#
# COMPACT_ATOMS: atom_id res chain seq x y z
N TYR A 1 12.68 1.55 -1.80
CA TYR A 1 12.11 0.71 -0.73
C TYR A 1 11.19 -0.28 -1.40
N GLY A 2 11.36 -1.58 -1.18
CA GLY A 2 10.65 -2.62 -1.93
C GLY A 2 9.14 -2.60 -1.69
N VAL A 3 8.46 -1.61 -2.25
CA VAL A 3 7.04 -1.35 -2.16
C VAL A 3 6.48 -1.36 -3.56
N VAL A 4 5.35 -2.04 -3.74
CA VAL A 4 4.60 -2.02 -5.00
C VAL A 4 3.14 -1.71 -4.71
N ALA A 5 2.51 -0.99 -5.64
CA ALA A 5 1.10 -0.64 -5.55
C ALA A 5 0.33 -1.10 -6.79
N PRO A 6 0.13 -2.43 -6.99
CA PRO A 6 -0.77 -2.90 -8.05
C PRO A 6 -2.15 -2.30 -7.85
N HIS A 7 -2.72 -1.75 -8.91
CA HIS A 7 -4.00 -1.05 -8.81
C HIS A 7 -4.89 -1.31 -10.02
N ALA A 8 -6.20 -1.36 -9.76
CA ALA A 8 -7.22 -1.55 -10.77
C ALA A 8 -8.51 -0.80 -10.39
N ARG A 9 -9.39 -0.65 -11.37
CA ARG A 9 -10.77 -0.18 -11.16
C ARG A 9 -11.74 -1.32 -11.45
N CYS A 10 -12.85 -1.37 -10.71
CA CYS A 10 -13.84 -2.43 -10.82
C CYS A 10 -15.27 -1.89 -10.65
N ALA A 11 -16.08 -1.97 -11.71
CA ALA A 11 -17.49 -1.57 -11.70
C ALA A 11 -18.37 -2.30 -10.66
N ALA A 12 -17.99 -3.50 -10.23
CA ALA A 12 -18.77 -4.28 -9.25
C ALA A 12 -18.59 -3.79 -7.80
N LEU A 13 -17.59 -2.95 -7.51
CA LEU A 13 -17.34 -2.42 -6.18
C LEU A 13 -18.17 -1.16 -5.92
N LYS A 14 -18.80 -1.11 -4.75
CA LYS A 14 -19.47 0.10 -4.24
C LYS A 14 -18.49 1.07 -3.57
N GLU A 15 -17.43 0.52 -2.97
CA GLU A 15 -16.42 1.26 -2.23
C GLU A 15 -15.03 0.73 -2.61
N SER A 16 -14.03 1.61 -2.54
CA SER A 16 -12.63 1.23 -2.81
C SER A 16 -12.09 0.33 -1.70
N ILE A 17 -11.30 -0.67 -2.08
CA ILE A 17 -10.67 -1.62 -1.16
C ILE A 17 -9.15 -1.52 -1.35
N CYS A 18 -8.43 -1.39 -0.24
CA CYS A 18 -6.98 -1.50 -0.23
C CYS A 18 -6.56 -2.69 0.64
N LEU A 19 -5.74 -3.58 0.09
CA LEU A 19 -5.13 -4.68 0.81
C LEU A 19 -3.64 -4.42 0.99
N ILE A 20 -3.15 -4.64 2.20
CA ILE A 20 -1.74 -4.50 2.55
C ILE A 20 -1.17 -5.89 2.82
N ALA A 21 -0.19 -6.30 2.02
CA ALA A 21 0.51 -7.56 2.21
C ALA A 21 1.99 -7.33 2.49
N ARG A 22 2.50 -8.09 3.46
CA ARG A 22 3.90 -8.12 3.85
C ARG A 22 4.48 -9.46 3.42
N VAL A 23 5.55 -9.41 2.64
CA VAL A 23 6.22 -10.58 2.07
C VAL A 23 7.66 -10.57 2.55
N PRO A 24 7.98 -11.25 3.67
CA PRO A 24 9.31 -11.18 4.28
C PRO A 24 10.46 -11.52 3.32
N GLY A 25 10.28 -12.57 2.50
CA GLY A 25 11.26 -13.01 1.49
C GLY A 25 11.27 -12.17 0.20
N GLY A 26 10.31 -11.27 0.05
CA GLY A 26 10.05 -10.48 -1.14
C GLY A 26 9.43 -11.28 -2.30
N ILE A 27 8.81 -10.55 -3.22
CA ILE A 27 8.44 -11.03 -4.56
C ILE A 27 9.42 -10.44 -5.57
N ASP A 28 9.80 -11.22 -6.59
CA ASP A 28 10.64 -10.74 -7.68
C ASP A 28 9.83 -9.74 -8.52
N TYR A 29 10.10 -8.45 -8.26
CA TYR A 29 9.43 -7.33 -8.88
C TYR A 29 10.39 -6.14 -8.90
N PRO A 30 10.68 -5.55 -10.07
CA PRO A 30 11.58 -4.40 -10.17
C PRO A 30 11.05 -3.21 -9.39
N VAL A 31 11.84 -2.70 -8.44
CA VAL A 31 11.47 -1.58 -7.57
C VAL A 31 12.63 -0.58 -7.44
N PRO A 32 12.36 0.68 -7.07
CA PRO A 32 13.45 1.61 -6.77
C PRO A 32 14.37 1.08 -5.66
N GLY A 33 15.64 0.85 -6.02
CA GLY A 33 16.68 0.34 -5.13
C GLY A 33 16.83 -1.19 -5.07
N GLY A 34 16.15 -1.97 -5.92
CA GLY A 34 16.36 -3.42 -5.99
C GLY A 34 15.34 -4.17 -6.85
N GLU A 35 15.38 -5.50 -6.80
CA GLU A 35 14.48 -6.37 -7.60
C GLU A 35 13.44 -7.09 -6.76
N ARG A 36 13.31 -6.75 -5.47
CA ARG A 36 12.37 -7.41 -4.56
C ARG A 36 11.45 -6.44 -3.85
N ALA A 37 10.14 -6.64 -4.03
CA ALA A 37 9.12 -5.96 -3.26
C ALA A 37 8.75 -6.79 -2.03
N ARG A 38 8.78 -6.18 -0.84
CA ARG A 38 8.44 -6.78 0.45
C ARG A 38 7.12 -6.25 1.02
N LEU A 39 6.67 -5.10 0.55
CA LEU A 39 5.38 -4.49 0.91
C LEU A 39 4.53 -4.29 -0.34
N VAL A 40 3.28 -4.73 -0.30
CA VAL A 40 2.35 -4.65 -1.42
C VAL A 40 1.09 -3.94 -0.97
N PHE A 41 0.71 -2.89 -1.69
CA PHE A 41 -0.59 -2.23 -1.57
C PHE A 41 -1.43 -2.59 -2.81
N LEU A 42 -2.37 -3.52 -2.68
CA LEU A 42 -3.32 -3.80 -3.75
C LEU A 42 -4.53 -2.88 -3.61
N LEU A 43 -4.67 -1.92 -4.52
CA LEU A 43 -5.81 -1.00 -4.56
C LEU A 43 -6.79 -1.42 -5.65
N ILE A 44 -8.04 -1.71 -5.26
CA ILE A 44 -9.15 -1.91 -6.20
C ILE A 44 -10.18 -0.82 -5.92
N SER A 45 -10.29 0.14 -6.81
CA SER A 45 -11.21 1.27 -6.64
C SER A 45 -12.54 1.03 -7.35
N SER A 46 -13.61 1.61 -6.81
CA SER A 46 -14.89 1.69 -7.51
C SER A 46 -14.76 2.57 -8.75
N GLU A 47 -15.46 2.23 -9.83
CA GLU A 47 -15.57 3.10 -11.02
C GLU A 47 -16.53 4.28 -10.81
N ALA A 48 -17.36 4.24 -9.76
CA ALA A 48 -18.29 5.33 -9.45
C ALA A 48 -17.59 6.61 -8.96
N ASP A 49 -16.35 6.48 -8.45
CA ASP A 49 -15.54 7.61 -7.96
C ASP A 49 -14.10 7.51 -8.50
N PRO A 50 -13.85 8.02 -9.71
CA PRO A 50 -12.52 7.96 -10.33
C PRO A 50 -11.51 8.91 -9.65
N GLU A 51 -11.95 9.96 -8.97
CA GLU A 51 -11.05 10.89 -8.28
C GLU A 51 -10.46 10.24 -7.03
N MET A 52 -11.27 9.50 -6.28
CA MET A 52 -10.83 8.74 -5.11
C MET A 52 -9.70 7.75 -5.43
N HIS A 53 -9.68 7.20 -6.65
CA HIS A 53 -8.58 6.32 -7.08
C HIS A 53 -7.21 7.03 -7.02
N LEU A 54 -7.14 8.26 -7.54
CA LEU A 54 -5.91 9.04 -7.57
C LEU A 54 -5.51 9.52 -6.16
N ILE A 55 -6.49 9.90 -5.33
CA ILE A 55 -6.25 10.28 -3.93
C ILE A 55 -5.63 9.11 -3.16
N LEU A 56 -6.21 7.92 -3.27
CA LEU A 56 -5.69 6.72 -2.58
C LEU A 56 -4.29 6.33 -3.08
N LEU A 57 -4.01 6.46 -4.38
CA LEU A 57 -2.67 6.24 -4.91
C LEU A 57 -1.66 7.26 -4.38
N ALA A 58 -2.05 8.53 -4.22
CA ALA A 58 -1.18 9.56 -3.67
C ALA A 58 -0.82 9.27 -2.20
N GLU A 59 -1.78 8.84 -1.38
CA GLU A 59 -1.52 8.45 0.00
C GLU A 59 -0.61 7.21 0.09
N ILE A 60 -0.84 6.20 -0.75
CA ILE A 60 0.05 5.04 -0.84
C ILE A 60 1.46 5.47 -1.24
N ALA A 61 1.60 6.38 -2.21
CA ALA A 61 2.91 6.89 -2.64
C ALA A 61 3.62 7.66 -1.52
N LYS A 62 2.88 8.46 -0.74
CA LYS A 62 3.40 9.19 0.43
C LYS A 62 3.94 8.21 1.47
N ILE A 63 3.18 7.17 1.83
CA ILE A 63 3.64 6.09 2.73
C ILE A 63 4.89 5.41 2.16
N ALA A 64 4.87 5.04 0.87
CA ALA A 64 5.97 4.35 0.22
C ALA A 64 7.26 5.18 0.11
N SER A 65 7.13 6.51 0.14
CA SER A 65 8.26 7.44 0.11
C SER A 65 8.95 7.62 1.46
N ASP A 66 8.30 7.22 2.57
CA ASP A 66 8.84 7.28 3.92
C ASP A 66 9.51 5.94 4.30
N PRO A 67 10.84 5.89 4.37
CA PRO A 67 11.58 4.67 4.71
C PRO A 67 11.24 4.13 6.10
N VAL A 68 11.05 5.04 7.06
CA VAL A 68 10.80 4.73 8.47
C VAL A 68 9.41 4.11 8.59
N MET A 69 8.44 4.67 7.88
CA MET A 69 7.09 4.13 7.85
C MET A 69 7.03 2.76 7.18
N VAL A 70 7.73 2.58 6.05
CA VAL A 70 7.80 1.29 5.36
C VAL A 70 8.42 0.22 6.25
N GLU A 71 9.50 0.52 6.95
CA GLU A 71 10.13 -0.40 7.91
C GLU A 71 9.19 -0.73 9.06
N ARG A 72 8.54 0.29 9.65
CA ARG A 72 7.55 0.12 10.72
C ARG A 72 6.42 -0.82 10.32
N ILE A 73 5.86 -0.69 9.11
CA ILE A 73 4.82 -1.61 8.59
C ILE A 73 5.38 -3.03 8.42
N LEU A 74 6.58 -3.16 7.85
CA LEU A 74 7.20 -4.47 7.61
C LEU A 74 7.46 -5.23 8.91
N GLU A 75 7.83 -4.53 9.99
CA GLU A 75 8.18 -5.12 11.28
C GLU A 75 7.00 -5.27 12.25
N ALA A 76 5.83 -4.72 11.92
CA ALA A 76 4.64 -4.76 12.78
C ALA A 76 4.28 -6.21 13.25
N PRO A 77 3.88 -6.44 14.50
CA PRO A 77 3.49 -7.77 14.96
C PRO A 77 2.32 -8.40 14.19
N GLY A 78 1.36 -7.59 13.76
CA GLY A 78 0.15 -8.05 13.09
C GLY A 78 -0.54 -6.95 12.29
N GLY A 79 -1.71 -7.27 11.75
CA GLY A 79 -2.49 -6.32 10.94
C GLY A 79 -3.01 -5.13 11.74
N ILE A 80 -3.31 -5.32 13.03
CA ILE A 80 -3.79 -4.25 13.91
C ILE A 80 -2.72 -3.16 14.05
N GLU A 81 -1.48 -3.55 14.29
CA GLU A 81 -0.35 -2.61 14.45
C GLU A 81 0.01 -1.92 13.14
N VAL A 82 -0.20 -2.59 11.99
CA VAL A 82 -0.08 -1.94 10.67
C VAL A 82 -1.12 -0.83 10.54
N ILE A 83 -2.38 -1.08 10.87
CA ILE A 83 -3.44 -0.07 10.80
C ILE A 83 -3.16 1.08 11.78
N GLN A 84 -2.71 0.79 13.01
CA GLN A 84 -2.33 1.82 13.97
C GLN A 84 -1.21 2.73 13.45
N ALA A 85 -0.16 2.14 12.87
CA ALA A 85 0.94 2.91 12.30
C ALA A 85 0.44 3.87 11.20
N LEU A 86 -0.49 3.43 10.36
CA LEU A 86 -1.06 4.25 9.29
C LEU A 86 -1.90 5.41 9.84
N LEU A 87 -2.73 5.16 10.85
CA LEU A 87 -3.57 6.19 11.48
C LEU A 87 -2.74 7.27 12.20
N GLU A 88 -1.57 6.92 12.73
CA GLU A 88 -0.68 7.88 13.38
C GLU A 88 0.08 8.78 12.40
N MET A 89 0.23 8.37 11.13
CA MET A 89 0.88 9.17 10.09
C MET A 89 0.04 10.37 9.63
N GLU A 90 -1.27 10.34 9.90
CA GLU A 90 -2.21 11.44 9.58
C GLU A 90 -2.25 12.55 10.63
N GLN A 91 -1.59 12.37 11.78
CA GLN A 91 -1.49 13.35 12.88
C GLN A 91 -0.21 14.18 12.80
#